data_AF-A0A920UVL5-F1
#
_entry.id   AF-A0A920UVL5-F1
#
_cell.length_a   1.000
_cell.length_b   1.000
_cell.length_c   1.000
_cell.angle_alpha   90.00
_cell.angle_beta   90.00
_cell.angle_gamma   90.00
#
_symmetry.space_group_name_H-M   'P 1'
#
loop_
_entity.id
_entity.type
_entity.pdbx_description
1 polymer ?
#
loop_
_entity_poly.entity_id
_entity_poly.type
_entity_poly.pdbx_seq_one_letter_code
_entity_poly.pdbx_strand_id
1 'polypeptide(L)'
;MIDSDEMNSAYRSALDTGTHVVKSLVKEPSVELFVDWSPYIGHDWSPLFNTSIHLNSLKALAKKLVEIPNHFTLQKQVKKLFDDRIKMAEEEIPVDWGFGEIICLCEHLNKW
;
A
#
# COMPACT_ATOMS: atom_id res chain seq x y z
N MET A 1 -25.16 -37.37 36.36
CA MET A 1 -23.78 -37.61 35.89
C MET A 1 -23.96 -37.99 34.44
N ILE A 2 -23.70 -37.06 33.51
CA ILE A 2 -23.87 -37.33 32.08
C ILE A 2 -22.76 -38.32 31.72
N ASP A 3 -23.16 -39.51 31.28
CA ASP A 3 -22.26 -40.63 31.08
C ASP A 3 -21.28 -40.34 29.94
N SER A 4 -20.00 -40.64 30.15
CA SER A 4 -18.93 -40.31 29.19
C SER A 4 -19.17 -40.92 27.79
N ASP A 5 -19.92 -42.01 27.75
CA ASP A 5 -20.29 -42.70 26.50
C ASP A 5 -21.34 -41.94 25.69
N GLU A 6 -22.23 -41.21 26.36
CA GLU A 6 -23.27 -40.42 25.73
C GLU A 6 -22.69 -39.18 25.03
N MET A 7 -21.71 -38.53 25.67
CA MET A 7 -20.93 -37.45 25.04
C MET A 7 -20.11 -37.94 23.84
N ASN A 8 -19.49 -39.11 23.93
CA ASN A 8 -18.71 -39.67 22.83
C ASN A 8 -19.60 -40.09 21.64
N SER A 9 -20.78 -40.63 21.92
CA SER A 9 -21.76 -41.01 20.89
C SER A 9 -22.29 -39.78 20.15
N ALA A 10 -22.68 -38.73 20.89
CA ALA A 10 -23.13 -37.47 20.30
C ALA A 10 -22.03 -36.80 19.46
N TYR A 11 -20.78 -36.84 19.91
CA TYR A 11 -19.64 -36.27 19.19
C TYR A 11 -19.32 -37.03 17.90
N ARG A 12 -19.39 -38.38 17.91
CA ARG A 12 -19.21 -39.21 16.71
C ARG A 12 -20.33 -39.04 15.70
N SER A 13 -21.57 -38.96 16.17
CA SER A 13 -22.74 -38.74 15.30
C SER A 13 -22.70 -37.37 14.60
N ALA A 14 -22.18 -36.33 15.27
CA ALA A 14 -21.97 -35.01 14.68
C ALA A 14 -20.87 -35.00 13.58
N LEU A 15 -19.84 -35.82 13.73
CA LEU A 15 -18.79 -35.99 12.71
C LEU A 15 -19.29 -36.78 11.49
N ASP A 16 -20.08 -37.84 11.68
CA ASP A 16 -20.63 -38.66 10.59
C ASP A 16 -21.69 -37.93 9.75
N THR A 17 -22.42 -36.97 10.35
CA THR A 17 -23.37 -36.12 9.63
C THR A 17 -22.72 -34.92 8.93
N GLY A 18 -21.38 -34.84 8.91
CA GLY A 18 -20.64 -33.75 8.28
C GLY A 18 -20.95 -32.37 8.87
N THR A 19 -21.51 -32.31 10.08
CA THR A 19 -21.95 -31.06 10.68
C THR A 19 -20.86 -30.54 11.61
N HIS A 20 -20.31 -29.39 11.26
CA HIS A 20 -19.20 -28.71 11.93
C HIS A 20 -19.30 -28.72 13.47
N VAL A 21 -18.38 -29.45 14.12
CA VAL A 21 -18.19 -29.46 15.59
C VAL A 21 -17.38 -28.25 16.10
N VAL A 22 -17.26 -27.20 15.30
CA VAL A 22 -16.62 -25.94 15.70
C VAL A 22 -17.72 -24.92 15.91
N LYS A 23 -17.96 -24.55 17.18
CA LYS A 23 -18.91 -23.53 17.63
C LYS A 23 -18.42 -22.10 17.32
N SER A 24 -17.82 -21.91 16.15
CA SER A 24 -17.18 -20.66 15.73
C SER A 24 -17.21 -20.51 14.20
N LEU A 25 -18.40 -20.55 13.63
CA LEU A 25 -18.64 -19.87 12.37
C LEU A 25 -19.83 -18.96 12.59
N VAL A 26 -19.52 -17.66 12.67
CA VAL A 26 -20.50 -16.60 12.52
C VAL A 26 -21.27 -16.91 11.23
N LYS A 27 -22.56 -17.20 11.37
CA LYS A 27 -23.41 -17.72 10.28
C LYS A 27 -23.70 -16.68 9.20
N GLU A 28 -23.44 -15.42 9.50
CA GLU A 28 -23.58 -14.29 8.59
C GLU A 28 -22.24 -13.56 8.56
N PRO A 29 -21.54 -13.48 7.42
CA PRO A 29 -20.33 -12.70 7.34
C PRO A 29 -20.71 -11.25 7.65
N SER A 30 -20.20 -10.73 8.77
CA SER A 30 -20.32 -9.32 9.12
C SER A 30 -19.72 -8.50 7.97
N VAL A 31 -20.59 -7.89 7.16
CA VAL A 31 -20.23 -7.18 5.93
C VAL A 31 -19.24 -6.04 6.19
N GLU A 32 -19.20 -5.54 7.42
CA GLU A 32 -18.26 -4.50 7.89
C GLU A 32 -16.79 -4.97 7.99
N LEU A 33 -16.54 -6.27 8.12
CA LEU A 33 -15.18 -6.85 8.23
C LEU A 33 -14.72 -7.54 6.94
N PHE A 34 -15.59 -7.64 5.94
CA PHE A 34 -15.25 -8.22 4.65
C PHE A 34 -14.69 -7.15 3.72
N VAL A 35 -13.38 -7.22 3.47
CA VAL A 35 -12.73 -6.45 2.42
C VAL A 35 -13.23 -7.00 1.08
N ASP A 36 -13.92 -6.18 0.30
CA ASP A 36 -14.37 -6.54 -1.05
C ASP A 36 -13.19 -6.52 -2.02
N TRP A 37 -12.73 -7.70 -2.44
CA TRP A 37 -11.67 -7.87 -3.42
C TRP A 37 -12.18 -7.96 -4.87
N SER A 38 -13.51 -7.97 -5.07
CA SER A 38 -14.13 -8.03 -6.40
C SER A 38 -13.56 -7.02 -7.41
N PRO A 39 -13.25 -5.76 -7.06
CA PRO A 39 -12.70 -4.81 -8.03
C PRO A 39 -11.26 -5.12 -8.47
N TYR A 40 -10.51 -5.97 -7.78
CA TYR A 40 -9.10 -6.28 -8.09
C TYR A 40 -8.91 -7.63 -8.78
N ILE A 41 -9.98 -8.41 -8.95
CA ILE A 41 -9.95 -9.76 -9.54
C ILE A 41 -10.26 -9.69 -11.04
N GLY A 42 -9.51 -10.45 -11.85
CA GLY A 42 -9.77 -10.60 -13.28
C GLY A 42 -9.21 -9.49 -14.17
N HIS A 43 -8.27 -8.69 -13.66
CA HIS A 43 -7.52 -7.74 -14.49
C HIS A 43 -6.45 -8.44 -15.31
N ASP A 44 -6.29 -8.01 -16.56
CA ASP A 44 -5.18 -8.43 -17.40
C ASP A 44 -3.84 -8.00 -16.79
N TRP A 45 -2.77 -8.74 -17.09
CA TRP A 45 -1.43 -8.44 -16.58
C TRP A 45 -0.86 -7.10 -17.08
N SER A 46 -1.42 -6.56 -18.18
CA SER A 46 -1.04 -5.27 -18.78
C SER A 46 -2.25 -4.34 -18.93
N PRO A 47 -2.82 -3.82 -17.83
CA PRO A 47 -3.86 -2.80 -17.93
C PRO A 47 -3.26 -1.47 -18.34
N LEU A 48 -3.96 -0.73 -19.20
CA LEU A 48 -3.58 0.63 -19.56
C LEU A 48 -4.04 1.59 -18.46
N PHE A 49 -3.09 2.18 -17.74
CA PHE A 49 -3.37 3.24 -16.76
C PHE A 49 -2.70 4.54 -17.20
N ASN A 50 -3.42 5.65 -17.03
CA ASN A 50 -2.84 6.97 -17.27
C ASN A 50 -1.96 7.38 -16.08
N THR A 51 -0.65 7.33 -16.28
CA THR A 51 0.37 7.76 -15.30
C THR A 51 0.90 9.18 -15.55
N SER A 52 0.24 9.94 -16.43
CA SER A 52 0.67 11.29 -16.78
C SER A 52 0.49 12.27 -15.63
N ILE A 53 1.44 13.18 -15.47
CA ILE A 53 1.43 14.23 -14.47
C ILE A 53 1.52 15.59 -15.17
N HIS A 54 0.77 16.58 -14.69
CA HIS A 54 0.90 17.95 -15.18
C HIS A 54 2.30 18.51 -14.86
N LEU A 55 2.98 19.05 -15.87
CA LEU A 55 4.33 19.59 -15.73
C LEU A 55 4.45 20.64 -14.61
N ASN A 56 3.45 21.51 -14.46
CA ASN A 56 3.44 22.52 -13.40
C ASN A 56 3.41 21.89 -11.99
N SER A 57 2.62 20.83 -11.80
CA SER A 57 2.56 20.08 -10.55
C SER A 57 3.89 19.36 -10.28
N LEU A 58 4.49 18.78 -11.32
CA LEU A 58 5.79 18.13 -11.24
C LEU A 58 6.87 19.12 -10.78
N LYS A 59 6.93 20.32 -11.38
CA LYS A 59 7.87 21.39 -11.00
C LYS A 59 7.66 21.86 -9.57
N ALA A 60 6.41 22.03 -9.15
CA ALA A 60 6.09 22.44 -7.78
C ALA A 60 6.53 21.39 -6.76
N LEU A 61 6.31 20.10 -7.05
CA LEU A 61 6.77 18.98 -6.23
C LEU A 61 8.30 18.92 -6.16
N ALA A 62 8.97 19.03 -7.31
CA ALA A 62 10.43 19.01 -7.39
C ALA A 62 11.06 20.12 -6.54
N LYS A 63 10.52 21.34 -6.60
CA LYS A 63 10.98 22.48 -5.76
C LYS A 63 10.78 22.23 -4.28
N LYS A 64 9.62 21.71 -3.89
CA LYS A 64 9.32 21.40 -2.49
C LYS A 64 10.21 20.28 -1.93
N LEU A 65 10.60 19.33 -2.76
CA LEU A 65 11.47 18.20 -2.39
C LEU A 65 12.91 18.61 -2.06
N VAL A 66 13.42 19.65 -2.70
CA VAL A 66 14.79 20.13 -2.53
C VAL A 66 14.91 21.25 -1.50
N GLU A 67 13.80 21.68 -0.92
CA GLU A 67 13.77 22.70 0.12
C GLU A 67 14.33 22.15 1.45
N ILE A 68 15.45 22.72 1.90
CA ILE A 68 16.10 22.33 3.16
C ILE A 68 15.87 23.42 4.20
N PRO A 69 15.46 23.09 5.45
CA PRO A 69 15.32 24.08 6.51
C PRO A 69 16.65 24.79 6.82
N ASN A 70 16.61 26.11 7.01
CA ASN A 70 17.80 26.97 7.21
C ASN A 70 18.73 26.55 8.38
N HIS A 71 18.22 25.78 9.34
CA HIS A 71 18.94 25.33 10.53
C HIS A 71 19.44 23.88 10.43
N PHE A 72 19.32 23.24 9.27
CA PHE A 72 19.74 21.85 9.06
C PHE A 72 21.09 21.77 8.37
N THR A 73 22.08 21.16 9.03
CA THR A 73 23.42 20.97 8.45
C THR A 73 23.51 19.63 7.74
N LEU A 74 23.71 19.65 6.42
CA LEU A 74 23.91 18.45 5.62
C LEU A 74 25.34 17.91 5.71
N GLN A 75 25.46 16.59 5.63
CA GLN A 75 26.73 15.91 5.39
C GLN A 75 27.25 16.27 3.97
N LYS A 76 28.57 16.36 3.79
CA LYS A 76 29.19 16.90 2.56
C LYS A 76 28.73 16.24 1.25
N GLN A 77 28.61 14.92 1.22
CA GLN A 77 28.16 14.18 0.03
C GLN A 77 26.65 14.40 -0.21
N VAL A 78 25.85 14.42 0.87
CA VAL A 78 24.42 14.71 0.79
C VAL A 78 24.17 16.13 0.28
N LYS A 79 24.99 17.10 0.72
CA LYS A 79 24.93 18.47 0.21
C LYS A 79 25.13 18.52 -1.30
N LYS A 80 26.18 17.85 -1.81
CA LYS A 80 26.43 17.78 -3.25
C LYS A 80 25.24 17.16 -4.00
N LEU A 81 24.67 16.08 -3.46
CA LEU A 81 23.48 15.44 -4.03
C LEU A 81 22.28 16.41 -4.07
N PHE A 82 22.05 17.18 -3.01
CA PHE A 82 20.98 18.18 -2.99
C PHE A 82 21.23 19.33 -3.96
N ASP A 83 22.46 19.81 -4.07
CA ASP A 83 22.85 20.84 -5.05
C ASP A 83 22.55 20.36 -6.49
N ASP A 84 22.83 19.09 -6.80
CA ASP A 84 22.50 18.49 -8.10
C ASP A 84 20.98 18.34 -8.29
N ARG A 85 20.22 17.96 -7.25
CA ARG A 85 18.75 17.86 -7.30
C ARG A 85 18.07 19.22 -7.49
N ILE A 86 18.63 20.29 -6.93
CA ILE A 86 18.13 21.66 -7.16
C ILE A 86 18.23 21.99 -8.65
N LYS A 87 19.37 21.70 -9.28
CA LYS A 87 19.56 21.88 -10.73
C LYS A 87 18.61 21.02 -11.57
N MET A 88 18.33 19.79 -11.13
CA MET A 88 17.31 18.94 -11.77
C MET A 88 15.90 19.56 -11.67
N ALA A 89 15.55 20.11 -10.51
CA ALA A 89 14.26 20.77 -10.29
C ALA A 89 14.10 22.06 -11.11
N GLU A 90 15.21 22.71 -11.47
CA GLU A 90 15.28 23.89 -12.33
C GLU A 90 15.45 23.57 -13.82
N GLU A 91 15.47 22.28 -14.19
CA GLU A 91 15.66 21.78 -15.56
C GLU A 91 17.04 22.11 -16.17
N GLU A 92 18.02 22.49 -15.35
CA GLU A 92 19.39 22.75 -15.82
C GLU A 92 20.12 21.45 -16.20
N ILE A 93 19.83 20.36 -15.49
CA ILE A 93 20.38 19.03 -15.77
C ILE A 93 19.26 17.97 -15.85
N PRO A 94 19.48 16.87 -16.59
CA PRO A 94 18.53 15.78 -16.66
C PRO A 94 18.26 15.14 -15.28
N VAL A 95 17.02 14.72 -15.07
CA VAL A 95 16.59 14.00 -13.87
C VAL A 95 17.25 12.63 -13.79
N ASP A 96 17.84 12.32 -12.64
CA ASP A 96 18.36 10.98 -12.35
C ASP A 96 17.25 10.02 -11.87
N TRP A 97 17.59 8.74 -11.77
CA TRP A 97 16.66 7.71 -11.32
C TRP A 97 16.09 8.01 -9.93
N GLY A 98 16.96 8.34 -8.97
CA GLY A 98 16.57 8.49 -7.57
C GLY A 98 15.64 9.68 -7.35
N PHE A 99 15.85 10.77 -8.09
CA PHE A 99 14.99 11.94 -8.05
C PHE A 99 13.65 11.66 -8.73
N GLY A 100 13.65 10.98 -9.87
CA GLY A 100 12.42 10.55 -10.55
C GLY A 100 11.53 9.65 -9.67
N GLU A 101 12.14 8.69 -8.98
CA GLU A 101 11.45 7.80 -8.04
C GLU A 101 10.80 8.60 -6.90
N ILE A 102 11.56 9.48 -6.24
CA ILE A 102 11.05 10.28 -5.13
C ILE A 102 9.88 11.18 -5.57
N ILE A 103 9.97 11.79 -6.74
CA ILE A 103 8.88 12.62 -7.26
C ILE A 103 7.60 11.80 -7.48
N CYS A 104 7.73 10.59 -8.03
CA CYS A 104 6.61 9.67 -8.22
C CYS A 104 5.96 9.27 -6.89
N LEU A 105 6.77 8.92 -5.89
CA LEU A 105 6.24 8.60 -4.55
C LEU A 105 5.52 9.79 -3.92
N CYS A 106 6.08 10.99 -4.01
CA CYS A 106 5.43 12.20 -3.48
C CYS A 106 4.13 12.53 -4.20
N GLU A 107 4.06 12.33 -5.50
CA GLU A 107 2.82 12.52 -6.27
C GLU A 107 1.72 11.56 -5.81
N HIS A 108 2.08 10.30 -5.58
CA HIS A 108 1.15 9.30 -5.08
C HIS A 108 0.63 9.64 -3.68
N LEU A 109 1.51 10.10 -2.79
CA LEU A 109 1.14 10.49 -1.42
C LEU A 109 0.23 11.72 -1.38
N ASN A 110 0.36 12.66 -2.32
CA ASN A 110 -0.50 13.84 -2.39
C ASN A 110 -1.96 13.54 -2.80
N LYS A 111 -2.26 12.32 -3.25
CA LYS A 111 -3.61 11.88 -3.65
C LYS A 111 -4.45 11.35 -2.47
N TRP A 112 -3.85 11.26 -1.27
CA TRP A 112 -4.45 10.77 -0.03
C TRP A 112 -4.39 11.85 1.05
#